data_AF-A0A8X8H0G3-F1
#
_entry.id   AF-A0A8X8H0G3-F1
#
_cell.length_a   1.000
_cell.length_b   1.000
_cell.length_c   1.000
_cell.angle_alpha   90.00
_cell.angle_beta   90.00
_cell.angle_gamma   90.00
#
_symmetry.space_group_name_H-M   'P 1'
#
loop_
_entity.id
_entity.type
_entity.pdbx_description
1 polymer ?
#
loop_
_entity_poly.entity_id
_entity_poly.type
_entity_poly.pdbx_seq_one_letter_code
_entity_poly.pdbx_strand_id
1 'polypeptide(L)'
;MATLIPLDLAAFEPKLTHEAQERFDRWRAIYDDMAQHCRQAGDWSWAGELVYKVASVRRMCRKMPQPVSLEHMDMIIELVNEHHRLPVKHNPVVTLTA
;
A
#
# COMPACT_ATOMS: atom_id res chain seq x y z
N MET A 1 12.80 3.38 36.16
CA MET A 1 11.49 3.76 35.60
C MET A 1 11.70 3.95 34.11
N ALA A 2 11.08 3.12 33.26
CA ALA A 2 11.20 3.24 31.82
C ALA A 2 10.32 4.39 31.33
N THR A 3 10.92 5.39 30.71
CA THR A 3 10.19 6.50 30.08
C THR A 3 9.49 5.95 28.83
N LEU A 4 8.18 5.71 28.93
CA LEU A 4 7.34 5.43 27.77
C LEU A 4 7.22 6.72 26.97
N ILE A 5 7.99 6.84 25.89
CA ILE A 5 7.80 7.90 24.89
C ILE A 5 6.52 7.52 24.14
N PRO A 6 5.42 8.30 24.25
CA PRO A 6 4.24 8.04 23.43
C PRO A 6 4.65 8.24 21.97
N LEU A 7 4.69 7.15 21.21
CA LEU A 7 4.91 7.20 19.77
C LEU A 7 3.62 7.77 19.16
N ASP A 8 3.62 9.07 18.86
CA ASP A 8 2.56 9.67 18.07
C ASP A 8 2.70 9.21 16.62
N LEU A 9 2.15 8.03 16.33
CA LEU A 9 2.14 7.42 15.00
C LEU A 9 1.45 8.34 13.97
N ALA A 10 0.55 9.22 14.39
CA ALA A 10 -0.15 10.15 13.50
C ALA A 10 0.79 11.28 13.04
N ALA A 11 1.76 11.70 13.86
CA ALA A 11 2.77 12.68 13.47
C ALA A 11 3.70 12.18 12.33
N PHE A 12 3.77 10.86 12.12
CA PHE A 12 4.58 10.23 11.07
C PHE A 12 3.77 9.84 9.82
N GLU A 13 2.47 10.08 9.79
CA GLU A 13 1.68 9.86 8.58
C GLU A 13 1.95 10.99 7.56
N PRO A 14 2.19 10.64 6.27
CA PRO A 14 2.44 11.65 5.24
C PRO A 14 1.19 12.52 5.05
N LYS A 15 1.40 13.83 4.91
CA LYS A 15 0.32 14.77 4.58
C LYS A 15 0.07 14.70 3.08
N LEU A 16 -1.11 14.25 2.69
CA LEU A 16 -1.52 14.17 1.28
C LEU A 16 -2.44 15.35 0.95
N THR A 17 -2.37 15.86 -0.28
CA THR A 17 -3.49 16.68 -0.79
C THR A 17 -4.75 15.83 -0.90
N HIS A 18 -5.91 16.47 -0.97
CA HIS A 18 -7.19 15.76 -1.12
C HIS A 18 -7.18 14.82 -2.34
N GLU A 19 -6.72 15.31 -3.49
CA GLU A 19 -6.62 14.53 -4.72
C GLU A 19 -5.64 13.35 -4.60
N ALA A 20 -4.48 13.56 -3.96
CA ALA A 20 -3.51 12.48 -3.72
C ALA A 20 -4.07 11.40 -2.77
N GLN A 21 -4.83 11.80 -1.75
CA GLN A 21 -5.51 10.89 -0.83
C GLN A 21 -6.54 10.04 -1.57
N GLU A 22 -7.42 10.66 -2.36
CA GLU A 22 -8.40 9.93 -3.17
C GLU A 22 -7.74 8.95 -4.14
N ARG A 23 -6.66 9.39 -4.80
CA ARG A 23 -5.92 8.57 -5.75
C ARG A 23 -5.29 7.36 -5.07
N PHE A 24 -4.71 7.56 -3.88
CA PHE A 24 -4.15 6.51 -3.05
C PHE A 24 -5.22 5.53 -2.57
N ASP A 25 -6.37 6.03 -2.11
CA ASP A 25 -7.45 5.18 -1.61
C ASP A 25 -8.07 4.30 -2.70
N ARG A 26 -8.32 4.86 -3.90
CA ARG A 26 -8.76 4.09 -5.06
C ARG A 26 -7.78 2.98 -5.43
N TRP A 27 -6.48 3.29 -5.40
CA TRP A 27 -5.44 2.30 -5.70
C TRP A 27 -5.35 1.22 -4.60
N ARG A 28 -5.34 1.63 -3.33
CA ARG A 28 -5.21 0.75 -2.16
C ARG A 28 -6.36 -0.25 -2.06
N ALA A 29 -7.60 0.18 -2.33
CA ALA A 29 -8.78 -0.67 -2.20
C ALA A 29 -8.66 -2.00 -2.97
N ILE A 30 -8.04 -1.98 -4.14
CA ILE A 30 -7.80 -3.17 -4.96
C ILE A 30 -6.90 -4.18 -4.22
N TYR A 31 -5.82 -3.70 -3.61
CA TYR A 31 -4.86 -4.55 -2.90
C TYR A 31 -5.40 -5.05 -1.56
N ASP A 32 -6.20 -4.23 -0.87
CA ASP A 32 -6.86 -4.62 0.38
C ASP A 32 -7.86 -5.77 0.12
N ASP A 33 -8.64 -5.67 -0.96
CA ASP A 33 -9.57 -6.73 -1.41
C ASP A 33 -8.82 -8.02 -1.80
N MET A 34 -7.77 -7.90 -2.62
CA MET A 34 -6.92 -9.05 -2.96
C MET A 34 -6.31 -9.69 -1.71
N ALA A 35 -5.79 -8.91 -0.77
CA ALA A 35 -5.20 -9.43 0.47
C ALA A 35 -6.24 -10.12 1.35
N GLN A 36 -7.50 -9.65 1.36
CA GLN A 36 -8.59 -10.34 2.03
C GLN A 36 -8.88 -11.71 1.40
N HIS A 37 -8.97 -11.78 0.07
CA HIS A 37 -9.17 -13.06 -0.63
C HIS A 37 -8.02 -14.05 -0.38
N CYS A 38 -6.77 -13.57 -0.38
CA CYS A 38 -5.60 -14.41 -0.09
C CYS A 38 -5.66 -14.99 1.34
N ARG A 39 -6.05 -14.18 2.33
CA ARG A 39 -6.24 -14.65 3.71
C ARG A 39 -7.33 -15.70 3.82
N GLN A 40 -8.45 -15.53 3.12
CA GLN A 40 -9.54 -16.51 3.09
C GLN A 40 -9.12 -17.83 2.44
N ALA A 41 -8.25 -17.77 1.43
CA ALA A 41 -7.67 -18.94 0.78
C ALA A 41 -6.53 -19.61 1.57
N GLY A 42 -6.11 -19.03 2.71
CA GLY A 42 -4.99 -19.52 3.52
C GLY A 42 -3.61 -19.10 3.01
N ASP A 43 -3.52 -18.26 1.99
CA ASP A 43 -2.27 -17.73 1.46
C ASP A 43 -1.85 -16.44 2.19
N TRP A 44 -1.34 -16.63 3.41
CA TRP A 44 -0.87 -15.54 4.26
C TRP A 44 0.39 -14.86 3.75
N SER A 45 1.25 -15.60 3.03
CA SER A 45 2.48 -15.06 2.45
C SER A 45 2.14 -14.00 1.41
N TRP A 46 1.22 -14.32 0.50
CA TRP A 46 0.81 -13.40 -0.54
C TRP A 46 0.00 -12.22 -0.02
N ALA A 47 -0.89 -12.45 0.96
CA ALA A 47 -1.56 -11.37 1.66
C ALA A 47 -0.55 -10.39 2.31
N GLY A 48 0.54 -10.91 2.87
CA GLY A 48 1.64 -10.12 3.43
C GLY A 48 2.35 -9.26 2.38
N GLU A 49 2.61 -9.80 1.19
CA GLU A 49 3.23 -9.04 0.09
C GLU A 49 2.34 -7.89 -0.40
N LEU A 50 1.03 -8.12 -0.51
CA LEU A 50 0.06 -7.09 -0.93
C LEU A 50 0.00 -5.94 0.09
N VAL A 51 -0.04 -6.27 1.39
CA VAL A 51 0.00 -5.27 2.47
C VAL A 51 1.34 -4.53 2.47
N TYR A 52 2.45 -5.24 2.24
CA TYR A 52 3.78 -4.63 2.14
C TYR A 52 3.85 -3.64 0.98
N LYS A 53 3.26 -3.97 -0.17
CA LYS A 53 3.18 -3.08 -1.34
C LYS A 53 2.46 -1.78 -1.02
N VAL A 54 1.31 -1.85 -0.33
CA VAL A 54 0.58 -0.66 0.14
C VAL A 54 1.42 0.16 1.13
N ALA A 55 2.09 -0.51 2.07
CA ALA A 55 2.97 0.14 3.03
C ALA A 55 4.19 0.82 2.38
N SER A 56 4.69 0.30 1.26
CA SER A 56 5.78 0.91 0.49
C SER A 56 5.40 2.25 -0.11
N VAL A 57 4.19 2.39 -0.66
CA VAL A 57 3.69 3.70 -1.15
C VAL A 57 3.67 4.74 -0.02
N ARG A 58 3.13 4.38 1.15
CA ARG A 58 3.11 5.28 2.32
C ARG A 58 4.52 5.67 2.77
N ARG A 59 5.46 4.72 2.81
CA ARG A 59 6.86 5.00 3.15
C ARG A 59 7.53 5.93 2.15
N MET A 60 7.20 5.82 0.87
CA MET A 60 7.72 6.71 -0.16
C MET A 60 7.11 8.11 -0.07
N CYS A 61 5.81 8.22 0.22
CA CYS A 61 5.15 9.51 0.46
C CYS A 61 5.84 10.34 1.56
N ARG A 62 6.40 9.70 2.59
CA ARG A 62 7.15 10.37 3.66
C ARG A 62 8.46 11.03 3.20
N LYS A 63 8.98 10.64 2.04
CA LYS A 63 10.21 11.20 1.44
C LYS A 63 9.95 12.34 0.46
N MET A 64 8.69 12.60 0.12
CA MET A 64 8.31 13.63 -0.84
C MET A 64 8.08 14.98 -0.14
N PRO A 65 8.15 16.11 -0.88
CA PRO A 65 7.68 17.40 -0.40
C PRO A 65 6.25 17.31 0.13
N GLN A 66 5.99 17.96 1.27
CA GLN A 66 4.70 17.91 1.95
C GLN A 66 3.92 19.23 1.74
N PRO A 67 2.61 19.18 1.48
CA PRO A 67 1.80 17.98 1.25
C PRO A 67 2.12 17.30 -0.08
N VAL A 68 2.03 15.97 -0.11
CA VAL A 68 2.25 15.17 -1.33
C VAL A 68 1.16 15.51 -2.34
N SER A 69 1.56 15.99 -3.51
CA SER A 69 0.67 16.30 -4.63
C SER A 69 0.19 15.04 -5.35
N LEU A 70 -0.84 15.20 -6.17
CA LEU A 70 -1.36 14.12 -7.02
C LEU A 70 -0.26 13.56 -7.95
N GLU A 71 0.52 14.44 -8.59
CA GLU A 71 1.62 14.04 -9.49
C GLU A 71 2.67 13.18 -8.76
N HIS A 72 3.06 13.56 -7.55
CA HIS A 72 3.99 12.77 -6.74
C HIS A 72 3.39 11.42 -6.35
N MET A 73 2.09 11.37 -6.04
CA MET A 73 1.38 10.12 -5.72
C MET A 73 1.35 9.18 -6.93
N ASP A 74 1.05 9.68 -8.12
CA ASP A 74 1.02 8.87 -9.35
C ASP A 74 2.41 8.30 -9.66
N MET A 75 3.46 9.11 -9.61
CA MET A 75 4.84 8.65 -9.78
C MET A 75 5.24 7.59 -8.75
N ILE A 76 4.87 7.75 -7.47
CA ILE A 76 5.16 6.75 -6.44
C ILE A 76 4.43 5.44 -6.73
N ILE A 77 3.14 5.51 -7.09
CA ILE A 77 2.34 4.32 -7.40
C ILE A 77 2.92 3.58 -8.61
N GLU A 78 3.29 4.29 -9.67
CA GLU A 78 3.94 3.72 -10.85
C GLU A 78 5.24 3.01 -10.47
N LEU A 79 6.12 3.69 -9.73
CA LEU A 79 7.40 3.14 -9.32
C LEU A 79 7.25 1.88 -8.44
N VAL A 80 6.29 1.89 -7.51
CA VAL A 80 5.97 0.72 -6.66
C VAL A 80 5.38 -0.41 -7.50
N ASN A 81 4.55 -0.12 -8.51
CA ASN A 81 4.01 -1.15 -9.38
C ASN A 81 5.09 -1.81 -10.26
N GLU A 82 6.08 -1.05 -10.72
CA GLU A 82 7.22 -1.57 -11.48
C GLU A 82 8.13 -2.45 -10.61
N HIS A 83 8.45 -2.00 -9.39
CA HIS A 83 9.34 -2.72 -8.48
C HIS A 83 8.67 -3.96 -7.87
N HIS A 84 7.36 -3.89 -7.63
CA HIS A 84 6.56 -4.98 -7.10
C HIS A 84 5.62 -5.54 -8.18
N ARG A 85 6.17 -5.87 -9.35
CA ARG A 85 5.47 -6.68 -10.36
C ARG A 85 5.14 -8.03 -9.75
N LEU A 86 3.87 -8.21 -9.40
CA LEU A 86 3.37 -9.45 -8.84
C LEU A 86 3.50 -10.57 -9.89
N PRO A 87 4.17 -11.71 -9.61
CA PRO A 87 4.16 -12.84 -10.52
C PRO A 87 2.71 -13.29 -10.79
N VAL A 88 2.31 -13.27 -12.07
CA VAL A 88 0.97 -13.64 -12.55
C VAL A 88 0.55 -15.05 -12.11
N LYS A 89 1.52 -15.92 -11.77
CA LYS A 89 1.30 -17.32 -11.37
C LYS A 89 0.65 -17.51 -9.99
N HIS A 90 0.54 -16.47 -9.16
CA HIS A 90 -0.01 -16.57 -7.79
C HIS A 90 -1.22 -15.66 -7.55
N ASN A 91 -1.98 -15.33 -8.59
CA ASN A 91 -3.24 -14.64 -8.41
C ASN A 91 -4.38 -15.67 -8.16
N PRO A 92 -4.83 -15.90 -6.92
CA PRO A 92 -5.91 -16.86 -6.64
C PRO A 92 -7.23 -16.49 -7.33
N VAL A 93 -7.39 -15.23 -7.75
CA VAL A 93 -8.52 -14.76 -8.57
C VAL A 93 -8.54 -15.42 -9.95
N VAL A 94 -7.37 -15.74 -10.53
CA VAL A 94 -7.28 -16.41 -11.83
C VAL A 94 -7.56 -17.92 -11.70
N THR A 95 -7.34 -18.49 -10.51
CA THR A 95 -7.56 -19.91 -10.25
C THR A 95 -9.04 -20.25 -10.00
N LEU A 96 -9.89 -19.25 -9.72
CA LEU A 96 -11.32 -19.44 -9.52
C LEU A 96 -12.14 -19.43 -10.83
N THR A 97 -11.51 -19.12 -11.97
CA THR A 97 -12.18 -19.06 -13.29
C THR A 97 -11.65 -20.09 -14.30
N ALA A 98 -10.85 -21.07 -13.87
CA ALA A 98 -10.32 -22.15 -14.71
C ALA A 98 -10.98 -23.50 -14.39
#